data_AF-A0A6N7NXF6-F1
#
_entry.id   AF-A0A6N7NXF6-F1
#
_cell.length_a   1.000
_cell.length_b   1.000
_cell.length_c   1.000
_cell.angle_alpha   90.00
_cell.angle_beta   90.00
_cell.angle_gamma   90.00
#
_symmetry.space_group_name_H-M   'P 1'
#
loop_
_entity.id
_entity.type
_entity.pdbx_description
1 polymer ?
#
loop_
_entity_poly.entity_id
_entity_poly.type
_entity_poly.pdbx_seq_one_letter_code
_entity_poly.pdbx_strand_id
1 'polypeptide(L)' 'IGTGLFFNTGYIISTTGAAGTLLAYLIGALVVWLVMQCLGELSVAMPETGAFHVYAARYLGPATGYTVAWLYWLTWT' A
#
# COMPACT_ATOMS: atom_id res chain seq x y z
N ILE A 1 5.28 -8.03 -8.65
CA ILE A 1 4.81 -7.19 -9.78
C ILE A 1 3.53 -7.82 -10.32
N GLY A 2 2.42 -7.09 -10.31
CA GLY A 2 1.10 -7.62 -10.68
C GLY A 2 0.72 -7.37 -12.14
N THR A 3 -0.32 -8.05 -12.62
CA THR A 3 -0.87 -7.95 -13.98
C THR A 3 -1.30 -6.52 -14.35
N GLY A 4 -1.72 -5.73 -13.36
CA GLY A 4 -2.12 -4.33 -13.55
C GLY A 4 -1.02 -3.42 -14.13
N LEU A 5 0.27 -3.72 -13.90
CA LEU A 5 1.36 -2.90 -14.42
C LEU A 5 1.58 -3.06 -15.93
N PHE A 6 1.15 -4.17 -16.52
CA PHE A 6 1.33 -4.41 -17.96
C PHE A 6 0.01 -4.29 -18.71
N PHE A 7 -1.07 -4.80 -18.12
CA PHE A 7 -2.38 -4.79 -18.76
C PHE A 7 -3.11 -3.45 -18.61
N ASN A 8 -3.07 -2.83 -17.42
CA ASN A 8 -3.82 -1.60 -17.16
C ASN A 8 -3.06 -0.35 -17.64
N THR A 9 -1.73 -0.36 -17.62
CA THR A 9 -0.92 0.81 -18.02
C THR A 9 -1.17 1.23 -19.47
N GLY A 10 -1.30 0.28 -20.40
CA GLY A 10 -1.64 0.58 -21.80
C GLY A 10 -3.02 1.23 -21.95
N TYR A 11 -4.00 0.76 -21.17
CA TYR A 11 -5.36 1.33 -21.14
C TYR A 11 -5.41 2.74 -20.54
N ILE A 12 -4.66 2.98 -19.47
CA ILE A 12 -4.62 4.31 -18.82
C ILE A 12 -3.90 5.33 -19.73
N ILE A 13 -2.84 4.93 -20.44
CA ILE A 13 -2.16 5.80 -21.42
C ILE A 13 -3.07 6.16 -22.58
N SER A 14 -3.87 5.22 -23.11
CA SER A 14 -4.76 5.51 -24.24
C SER A 14 -5.94 6.42 -23.87
N THR A 15 -6.42 6.35 -22.62
CA THR A 15 -7.56 7.14 -22.14
C THR A 15 -7.17 8.50 -21.57
N THR A 16 -6.06 8.57 -20.81
CA THR A 16 -5.65 9.78 -20.05
C THR A 16 -4.46 10.50 -20.68
N GLY A 17 -3.77 9.85 -21.64
CA GLY A 17 -2.55 10.36 -22.26
C GLY A 17 -1.30 10.11 -21.41
N ALA A 18 -0.12 10.16 -22.05
CA ALA A 18 1.15 9.77 -21.43
C ALA A 18 1.51 10.61 -20.18
N ALA A 19 1.27 11.92 -20.22
CA ALA A 19 1.59 12.82 -19.11
C ALA A 19 0.70 12.58 -17.87
N GLY A 20 -0.60 12.34 -18.08
CA GLY A 20 -1.54 12.07 -16.99
C GLY A 20 -1.26 10.73 -16.31
N THR A 21 -0.94 9.70 -17.09
CA THR A 21 -0.54 8.39 -16.55
C THR A 21 0.72 8.50 -15.71
N LEU A 22 1.75 9.21 -16.19
CA LEU A 22 3.00 9.39 -15.45
C LEU A 22 2.77 10.09 -14.11
N LEU A 23 1.95 11.15 -14.09
CA LEU A 23 1.60 11.86 -12.85
C LEU A 23 0.89 10.94 -11.86
N ALA A 24 -0.09 10.15 -12.33
CA ALA A 24 -0.81 9.20 -11.49
C ALA A 24 0.12 8.15 -10.87
N TYR A 25 1.05 7.59 -11.66
CA TYR A 25 2.04 6.66 -11.16
C TYR A 25 3.02 7.30 -10.18
N LEU A 26 3.45 8.54 -10.40
CA LEU A 26 4.32 9.27 -9.48
C LEU A 26 3.65 9.50 -8.12
N ILE A 27 2.40 9.94 -8.12
CA ILE A 27 1.64 10.16 -6.88
C ILE A 27 1.44 8.82 -6.16
N GLY A 28 1.04 7.77 -6.87
CA GLY A 28 0.87 6.44 -6.29
C GLY A 28 2.19 5.89 -5.71
N ALA A 29 3.29 6.03 -6.45
CA ALA A 29 4.61 5.61 -6.00
C ALA A 29 5.07 6.39 -4.75
N LEU A 30 4.81 7.71 -4.70
CA LEU A 30 5.14 8.53 -3.54
C LEU A 30 4.39 8.07 -2.29
N VAL A 31 3.08 7.82 -2.40
CA VAL A 31 2.27 7.34 -1.27
C VAL A 31 2.78 5.99 -0.78
N VAL A 32 3.01 5.03 -1.69
CA VAL A 32 3.53 3.70 -1.32
C VAL A 32 4.92 3.81 -0.68
N TRP A 33 5.78 4.68 -1.22
CA TRP A 33 7.11 4.92 -0.67
C TRP A 33 7.04 5.45 0.77
N LEU A 34 6.19 6.45 1.04
CA LEU A 34 5.99 6.99 2.39
C LEU A 34 5.48 5.91 3.36
N VAL A 35 4.52 5.10 2.94
CA VAL A 35 4.00 3.99 3.77
C VAL A 35 5.11 3.00 4.12
N MET A 36 5.96 2.65 3.15
CA MET A 36 7.07 1.71 3.38
C MET A 36 8.16 2.30 4.28
N GLN A 37 8.43 3.61 4.21
CA GLN A 37 9.35 4.26 5.14
C GLN A 37 8.82 4.19 6.59
N CYS A 38 7.57 4.57 6.83
CA CYS A 38 6.96 4.49 8.17
C CYS A 38 6.94 3.04 8.68
N LEU A 39 6.62 2.07 7.84
CA LEU A 39 6.62 0.66 8.22
C LEU A 39 8.04 0.16 8.54
N GLY A 40 9.05 0.62 7.80
CA GLY A 40 10.45 0.31 8.05
C GLY A 40 10.92 0.82 9.40
N GLU A 41 10.62 2.08 9.73
CA GLU A 41 10.94 2.67 11.04
C GLU A 41 10.28 1.90 12.19
N LEU A 42 9.00 1.56 12.05
CA LEU A 42 8.26 0.78 13.04
C LEU A 42 8.83 -0.64 13.21
N SER A 43 9.24 -1.27 12.11
CA SER A 43 9.81 -2.63 12.13
C SER A 43 11.19 -2.68 12.81
N VAL A 44 11.98 -1.61 12.69
CA VAL A 44 13.26 -1.48 13.40
C VAL A 44 13.04 -1.15 14.88
N ALA A 45 12.09 -0.25 15.18
CA ALA A 45 11.79 0.15 16.55
C ALA A 45 11.18 -0.98 17.39
N MET A 46 10.35 -1.84 16.78
CA MET A 46 9.72 -2.97 17.44
C MET A 46 9.72 -4.20 16.52
N PRO A 47 10.73 -5.07 16.62
CA PRO A 47 10.81 -6.29 15.83
C PRO A 47 9.87 -7.35 16.41
N GLU A 48 8.56 -7.12 16.34
CA GLU A 48 7.55 -8.11 16.71
C GLU A 48 7.19 -9.00 15.53
N THR A 49 7.05 -10.30 15.80
CA THR A 49 6.65 -11.28 14.80
C THR A 49 5.17 -11.09 14.45
N GLY A 50 4.87 -10.43 13.34
CA GLY A 50 3.50 -10.18 12.89
C GLY A 50 3.39 -9.34 11.62
N ALA A 51 2.18 -9.22 11.08
CA ALA A 51 1.88 -8.31 9.97
C ALA A 51 1.51 -6.90 10.48
N PHE A 52 1.45 -5.90 9.59
CA PHE A 52 1.22 -4.48 9.95
C PHE A 52 -0.09 -4.20 10.72
N HIS A 53 -1.05 -5.14 10.75
CA HIS A 53 -2.21 -5.05 11.62
C HIS A 53 -1.85 -5.06 13.13
N VAL A 54 -0.71 -5.65 13.52
CA VAL A 54 -0.21 -5.66 14.91
C VAL A 54 0.18 -4.25 15.34
N TYR A 55 0.90 -3.51 14.47
CA TYR A 55 1.22 -2.10 14.71
C TYR A 55 -0.05 -1.25 14.78
N ALA A 56 -1.02 -1.48 13.89
CA ALA A 56 -2.31 -0.77 13.92
C ALA A 56 -3.10 -1.07 15.20
N ALA A 57 -3.15 -2.32 15.64
CA ALA A 57 -3.82 -2.72 16.88
C ALA A 57 -3.22 -2.02 18.11
N ARG A 58 -1.90 -1.85 18.12
CA ARG A 58 -1.15 -1.32 19.26
C ARG A 58 -1.16 0.21 19.35
N TYR A 59 -1.07 0.91 18.22
CA TYR A 59 -0.99 2.37 18.21
C TYR A 59 -2.34 3.08 17.97
N LEU A 60 -3.25 2.46 17.23
CA LEU A 60 -4.56 3.05 16.90
C LEU A 60 -5.72 2.39 17.66
N GLY A 61 -5.52 1.16 18.13
CA GLY A 61 -6.47 0.42 18.94
C GLY A 61 -6.93 -0.91 18.30
N PRO A 62 -7.51 -1.81 19.10
CA PRO A 62 -7.82 -3.18 18.68
C PRO A 62 -8.84 -3.26 17.53
N ALA A 63 -9.81 -2.33 17.47
CA ALA A 63 -10.78 -2.25 16.38
C ALA A 63 -10.10 -1.95 15.03
N THR A 64 -9.17 -0.98 15.01
CA THR A 64 -8.43 -0.60 13.80
C THR A 64 -7.52 -1.74 13.34
N GLY A 65 -6.88 -2.44 14.27
CA GLY A 65 -6.11 -3.66 13.96
C GLY A 65 -6.94 -4.73 13.26
N TYR A 66 -8.15 -5.00 13.76
CA TYR A 66 -9.08 -5.96 13.15
C TYR A 66 -9.50 -5.52 11.73
N THR A 67 -9.88 -4.26 11.55
CA THR A 67 -10.25 -3.73 10.22
C THR A 67 -9.09 -3.83 9.23
N VAL A 68 -7.87 -3.45 9.63
CA VAL A 68 -6.68 -3.55 8.76
C VAL A 68 -6.37 -5.01 8.39
N ALA A 69 -6.54 -5.95 9.32
CA ALA A 69 -6.35 -7.37 9.03
C ALA A 69 -7.33 -7.87 7.95
N TRP A 70 -8.61 -7.51 8.06
CA TRP A 70 -9.62 -7.88 7.06
C TRP A 70 -9.42 -7.20 5.71
N LEU A 71 -9.15 -5.90 5.70
CA LEU A 71 -8.87 -5.16 4.46
C LEU A 71 -7.66 -5.74 3.73
N TYR A 72 -6.60 -6.05 4.48
CA TYR A 72 -5.44 -6.70 3.87
C TYR A 72 -5.80 -8.05 3.30
N TRP A 73 -6.45 -8.93 4.07
CA TRP A 73 -6.87 -10.24 3.57
C TRP A 73 -7.70 -10.13 2.28
N LEU A 74 -8.66 -9.19 2.21
CA LEU A 74 -9.46 -8.95 1.01
C LEU A 74 -8.65 -8.46 -0.20
N THR A 75 -7.56 -7.71 0.02
CA THR A 75 -6.68 -7.27 -1.09
C THR A 75 -5.78 -8.39 -1.65
N TRP A 76 -5.66 -9.53 -0.95
CA TRP A 76 -4.94 -10.72 -1.44
C TRP A 76 -5.84 -11.73 -2.15
N THR A 77 -7.16 -11.55 -2.08
CA THR A 77 -8.14 -12.25 -2.92
C THR A 77 -8.44 -11.48 -4.19
#